data_AF-A0A542SLG6-F1
#
_entry.id   AF-A0A542SLG6-F1
#
_cell.length_a   1.000
_cell.length_b   1.000
_cell.length_c   1.000
_cell.angle_alpha   90.00
_cell.angle_beta   90.00
_cell.angle_gamma   90.00
#
_symmetry.space_group_name_H-M   'P 1'
#
loop_
_entity.id
_entity.type
_entity.pdbx_description
1 polymer ?
#
loop_
_entity_poly.entity_id
_entity_poly.type
_entity_poly.pdbx_seq_one_letter_code
_entity_poly.pdbx_strand_id
1 'polypeptide(L)'
;MIDDILKELAETKSDYLSEISETKQILRKIEEEFLLMEIHIPRDRWLAIGAHVLAFVRRMTNGERLPVIEAELFAEIHPDMVTLSHKVLSEENSAWKADDTEAFLLAVHFEAIRAMQMGPS
;
A
#
# COMPACT_ATOMS: atom_id res chain seq x y z
N MET A 1 5.21 -3.80 15.62
CA MET A 1 4.13 -3.15 14.85
C MET A 1 3.84 -3.88 13.55
N ILE A 2 4.65 -3.77 12.48
CA ILE A 2 4.35 -4.43 11.19
C ILE A 2 4.14 -5.95 11.36
N ASP A 3 4.97 -6.61 12.17
CA ASP A 3 4.81 -8.03 12.49
C ASP A 3 3.49 -8.35 13.23
N ASP A 4 3.00 -7.44 14.08
CA ASP A 4 1.73 -7.60 14.78
C ASP A 4 0.54 -7.41 13.82
N ILE A 5 0.63 -6.44 12.91
CA ILE A 5 -0.34 -6.20 11.84
C ILE A 5 -0.43 -7.43 10.93
N LEU A 6 0.71 -7.95 10.47
CA LEU A 6 0.73 -9.14 9.61
C LEU A 6 0.18 -10.37 10.33
N LYS A 7 0.48 -10.54 11.61
CA LYS A 7 -0.09 -11.64 12.41
C LYS A 7 -1.61 -11.54 12.53
N GLU A 8 -2.14 -10.34 12.73
CA GLU A 8 -3.59 -10.09 12.78
C GLU A 8 -4.27 -10.35 11.42
N LEU A 9 -3.59 -10.08 10.31
CA LEU A 9 -4.10 -10.37 8.96
C LEU A 9 -3.96 -11.85 8.56
N ALA A 10 -2.97 -12.56 9.11
CA ALA A 10 -2.58 -13.91 8.70
C ALA A 10 -3.37 -15.04 9.41
N GLU A 11 -4.50 -14.77 10.05
CA GLU A 11 -5.34 -15.81 10.71
C GLU A 11 -5.89 -16.89 9.76
N THR A 12 -5.56 -16.88 8.47
CA THR A 12 -5.98 -17.89 7.49
C THR A 12 -4.80 -18.51 6.72
N LYS A 13 -4.44 -19.74 7.13
CA LYS A 13 -3.61 -20.78 6.47
C LYS A 13 -2.09 -20.55 6.30
N SER A 14 -1.36 -21.64 6.50
CA SER A 14 0.11 -21.75 6.64
C SER A 14 0.90 -21.68 5.32
N ASP A 15 0.25 -21.58 4.16
CA ASP A 15 0.91 -21.73 2.85
C ASP A 15 1.37 -20.39 2.23
N TYR A 16 1.25 -19.27 2.96
CA TYR A 16 1.45 -17.90 2.43
C TYR A 16 2.76 -17.21 2.88
N LEU A 17 3.81 -17.97 3.21
CA LEU A 17 5.05 -17.38 3.75
C LEU A 17 5.73 -16.38 2.78
N SER A 18 5.64 -16.60 1.46
CA SER A 18 6.15 -15.65 0.46
C SER A 18 5.31 -14.37 0.41
N GLU A 19 3.97 -14.50 0.36
CA GLU A 19 3.07 -13.35 0.33
C GLU A 19 3.26 -12.44 1.55
N ILE A 20 3.41 -13.04 2.74
CA ILE A 20 3.67 -12.31 3.98
C ILE A 20 5.03 -11.62 3.95
N SER A 21 6.05 -12.27 3.37
CA SER A 21 7.39 -11.67 3.22
C SER A 21 7.36 -10.45 2.30
N GLU A 22 6.72 -10.56 1.15
CA GLU A 22 6.57 -9.46 0.17
C GLU A 22 5.73 -8.32 0.75
N THR A 23 4.61 -8.64 1.39
CA THR A 23 3.78 -7.67 2.11
C THR A 23 4.61 -6.92 3.13
N LYS A 24 5.42 -7.64 3.94
CA LYS A 24 6.31 -7.03 4.93
C LYS A 24 7.32 -6.06 4.31
N GLN A 25 7.88 -6.39 3.13
CA GLN A 25 8.83 -5.53 2.43
C GLN A 25 8.17 -4.22 1.97
N ILE A 26 7.00 -4.30 1.36
CA ILE A 26 6.25 -3.11 0.93
C ILE A 26 5.87 -2.26 2.14
N LEU A 27 5.37 -2.86 3.23
CA LEU A 27 5.01 -2.11 4.45
C LEU A 27 6.22 -1.39 5.08
N ARG A 28 7.42 -1.97 5.03
CA ARG A 28 8.64 -1.31 5.49
C ARG A 28 9.01 -0.09 4.64
N LYS A 29 8.91 -0.20 3.31
CA LYS A 29 9.12 0.94 2.41
C LYS A 29 8.13 2.07 2.73
N ILE A 30 6.87 1.73 2.96
CA ILE A 30 5.85 2.72 3.37
C ILE A 30 6.23 3.38 4.69
N GLU A 31 6.67 2.61 5.70
CA GLU A 31 7.09 3.13 7.00
C GLU A 31 8.27 4.11 6.86
N GLU A 32 9.28 3.75 6.07
CA GLU A 32 10.46 4.59 5.81
C GLU A 32 10.08 5.92 5.15
N GLU A 33 9.20 5.90 4.14
CA GLU A 33 8.80 7.11 3.44
C GLU A 33 7.91 8.02 4.30
N PHE A 34 6.96 7.46 5.05
CA PHE A 34 6.13 8.24 5.96
C PHE A 34 6.95 8.86 7.09
N LEU A 35 8.00 8.16 7.56
CA LEU A 35 8.94 8.70 8.54
C LEU A 35 9.70 9.92 7.99
N LEU A 36 10.14 9.88 6.72
CA LEU A 36 10.81 11.01 6.06
C LEU A 36 9.90 12.23 5.89
N MET A 37 8.59 12.00 5.76
CA MET A 37 7.58 13.06 5.65
C MET A 37 7.09 13.58 7.01
N GLU A 38 7.59 13.04 8.11
CA GLU A 38 7.12 13.32 9.48
C GLU A 38 5.61 13.07 9.66
N ILE A 39 5.03 12.15 8.88
CA ILE A 39 3.61 11.77 8.98
C ILE A 39 3.50 10.50 9.81
N HIS A 40 2.75 10.57 10.91
CA HIS A 40 2.51 9.38 11.73
C HIS A 40 1.35 8.56 11.18
N ILE A 41 1.51 7.24 11.04
CA ILE A 41 0.41 6.35 10.63
C ILE A 41 -0.24 5.72 11.87
N PRO A 42 -1.52 6.01 12.16
CA PRO A 42 -2.27 5.35 13.22
C PRO A 42 -2.40 3.82 13.01
N ARG A 43 -2.54 3.04 14.08
CA ARG A 43 -2.59 1.57 14.01
C ARG A 43 -3.71 1.02 13.11
N ASP A 44 -4.89 1.61 13.17
CA ASP A 44 -6.04 1.24 12.33
C ASP A 44 -5.77 1.53 10.84
N ARG A 45 -5.04 2.60 10.54
CA ARG A 45 -4.57 2.89 9.18
C ARG A 45 -3.51 1.91 8.71
N TRP A 46 -2.63 1.46 9.61
CA TRP A 46 -1.70 0.35 9.32
C TRP A 46 -2.42 -0.96 9.00
N LEU A 47 -3.52 -1.29 9.70
CA LEU A 47 -4.33 -2.47 9.37
C LEU A 47 -4.95 -2.36 7.97
N ALA A 48 -5.50 -1.19 7.63
CA ALA A 48 -6.09 -0.96 6.32
C ALA A 48 -5.05 -1.06 5.19
N ILE A 49 -3.88 -0.42 5.35
CA ILE A 49 -2.77 -0.52 4.40
C ILE A 49 -2.30 -1.97 4.31
N GLY A 50 -2.09 -2.65 5.45
CA GLY A 50 -1.65 -4.05 5.49
C GLY A 50 -2.60 -4.98 4.74
N ALA A 51 -3.92 -4.83 4.94
CA ALA A 51 -4.93 -5.61 4.23
C ALA A 51 -4.90 -5.33 2.72
N HIS A 52 -4.77 -4.06 2.32
CA HIS A 52 -4.66 -3.67 0.91
C HIS A 52 -3.43 -4.29 0.25
N VAL A 53 -2.25 -4.10 0.85
CA VAL A 53 -0.97 -4.62 0.32
C VAL A 53 -0.98 -6.14 0.24
N LEU A 54 -1.49 -6.84 1.24
CA LEU A 54 -1.62 -8.29 1.20
C LEU A 54 -2.55 -8.76 0.07
N ALA A 55 -3.68 -8.07 -0.12
CA ALA A 55 -4.59 -8.37 -1.23
C ALA A 55 -3.95 -8.08 -2.60
N PHE A 56 -3.18 -6.99 -2.72
CA PHE A 56 -2.38 -6.68 -3.90
C PHE A 56 -1.40 -7.81 -4.22
N VAL A 57 -0.57 -8.21 -3.25
CA VAL A 57 0.43 -9.29 -3.42
C VAL A 57 -0.23 -10.59 -3.90
N ARG A 58 -1.37 -10.96 -3.31
CA ARG A 58 -2.17 -12.12 -3.73
C ARG A 58 -2.65 -12.02 -5.18
N ARG A 59 -3.22 -10.87 -5.56
CA ARG A 59 -3.66 -10.64 -6.95
C ARG A 59 -2.51 -10.78 -7.92
N MET A 60 -1.36 -10.17 -7.62
CA MET A 60 -0.20 -10.23 -8.50
C MET A 60 0.36 -11.64 -8.62
N THR A 61 0.42 -12.38 -7.52
CA THR A 61 0.84 -13.79 -7.49
C THR A 61 -0.07 -14.67 -8.35
N ASN A 62 -1.38 -14.40 -8.34
CA ASN A 62 -2.37 -15.14 -9.11
C ASN A 62 -2.56 -14.64 -10.55
N GLY A 63 -1.85 -13.58 -10.96
CA GLY A 63 -2.03 -12.95 -12.28
C GLY A 63 -3.36 -12.21 -12.45
N GLU A 64 -4.01 -11.85 -11.34
CA GLU A 64 -5.26 -11.08 -11.33
C GLU A 64 -4.98 -9.57 -11.55
N ARG A 65 -5.98 -8.87 -12.09
CA ARG A 65 -5.94 -7.42 -12.33
C ARG A 65 -7.24 -6.78 -11.90
N LEU A 66 -7.14 -5.58 -11.35
CA LEU A 66 -8.31 -4.76 -11.05
C LEU A 66 -8.81 -4.04 -12.31
N PRO A 67 -10.09 -3.62 -12.34
CA PRO A 67 -10.58 -2.75 -13.40
C PRO A 67 -9.77 -1.46 -13.49
N VAL A 68 -9.57 -0.97 -14.71
CA VAL A 68 -8.87 0.30 -14.96
C VAL A 68 -9.70 1.45 -14.42
N ILE A 69 -9.03 2.40 -13.77
CA ILE A 69 -9.62 3.66 -13.32
C ILE A 69 -9.31 4.79 -14.30
N GLU A 70 -10.08 5.87 -14.23
CA GLU A 70 -9.83 7.10 -15.00
C GLU A 70 -8.62 7.86 -14.42
N ALA A 71 -7.70 8.28 -15.28
CA ALA A 71 -6.45 8.92 -14.87
C ALA A 71 -6.70 10.28 -14.17
N GLU A 72 -7.81 10.93 -14.51
CA GLU A 72 -8.27 12.18 -13.93
C GLU A 72 -8.52 12.06 -12.42
N LEU A 73 -8.81 10.86 -11.91
CA LEU A 73 -9.04 10.66 -10.47
C LEU A 73 -7.78 10.95 -9.63
N PHE A 74 -6.58 10.80 -10.19
CA PHE A 74 -5.36 11.17 -9.48
C PHE A 74 -5.27 12.67 -9.16
N ALA A 75 -6.00 13.52 -9.88
CA ALA A 75 -6.05 14.96 -9.59
C ALA A 75 -6.69 15.29 -8.23
N GLU A 76 -7.46 14.35 -7.66
CA GLU A 76 -8.12 14.49 -6.35
C GLU A 76 -7.22 14.08 -5.17
N ILE A 77 -5.99 13.61 -5.43
CA ILE A 77 -5.04 13.12 -4.43
C ILE A 77 -3.83 14.05 -4.39
N HIS A 78 -3.29 14.35 -3.21
CA HIS A 78 -2.08 15.15 -3.10
C HIS A 78 -0.92 14.50 -3.90
N PRO A 79 -0.17 15.26 -4.73
CA PRO A 79 0.84 14.70 -5.65
C PRO A 79 1.91 13.84 -4.97
N ASP A 80 2.31 14.20 -3.75
CA ASP A 80 3.28 13.42 -2.98
C ASP A 80 2.75 12.03 -2.61
N MET A 81 1.45 11.89 -2.34
CA MET A 81 0.83 10.61 -2.00
C MET A 81 0.71 9.71 -3.24
N VAL A 82 0.44 10.31 -4.40
CA VAL A 82 0.48 9.62 -5.70
C VAL A 82 1.89 9.14 -6.02
N THR A 83 2.88 10.02 -5.89
CA THR A 83 4.29 9.69 -6.14
C THR A 83 4.76 8.57 -5.22
N LEU A 84 4.38 8.64 -3.95
CA LEU A 84 4.71 7.65 -2.94
C LEU A 84 4.10 6.27 -3.27
N SER A 85 2.84 6.20 -3.68
CA SER A 85 2.20 4.92 -3.99
C SER A 85 2.85 4.23 -5.19
N HIS A 86 3.17 4.98 -6.25
CA HIS A 86 3.94 4.44 -7.37
C HIS A 86 5.31 3.97 -6.93
N LYS A 87 6.01 4.75 -6.10
CA LYS A 87 7.36 4.42 -5.61
C LYS A 87 7.38 3.11 -4.83
N VAL A 88 6.46 2.92 -3.86
CA VAL A 88 6.48 1.72 -3.00
C VAL A 88 6.00 0.45 -3.72
N LEU A 89 5.15 0.58 -4.74
CA LEU A 89 4.69 -0.53 -5.58
C LEU A 89 5.61 -0.81 -6.77
N SER A 90 6.52 0.11 -7.09
CA SER A 90 7.58 -0.13 -8.06
C SER A 90 8.67 -1.00 -7.42
N GLU A 91 8.88 -2.20 -7.97
CA GLU A 91 10.02 -3.03 -7.62
C GLU A 91 10.81 -3.35 -8.88
N GLU A 92 12.09 -2.98 -8.89
CA GLU A 92 13.01 -3.29 -10.01
C GLU A 92 13.18 -4.80 -10.24
N ASN A 93 12.93 -5.63 -9.22
CA ASN A 93 13.14 -7.07 -9.25
C ASN A 93 11.88 -7.91 -9.01
N SER A 94 10.69 -7.31 -9.02
CA SER A 94 9.46 -8.08 -8.91
C SER A 94 9.10 -8.70 -10.26
N ALA A 95 8.56 -9.93 -10.23
CA ALA A 95 8.04 -10.59 -11.42
C ALA A 95 6.76 -9.93 -11.97
N TRP A 96 6.26 -8.89 -11.30
CA TRP A 96 5.05 -8.18 -11.67
C TRP A 96 5.21 -6.67 -11.49
N LYS A 97 4.57 -5.93 -12.41
CA LYS A 97 4.49 -4.47 -12.38
C LYS A 97 3.10 -4.06 -11.89
N ALA A 98 3.03 -3.30 -10.81
CA ALA A 98 1.78 -2.68 -10.37
C ALA A 98 1.25 -1.74 -11.46
N ASP A 99 -0.07 -1.75 -11.64
CA ASP A 99 -0.76 -0.82 -12.54
C ASP A 99 -1.20 0.45 -11.81
N ASP A 100 -1.70 1.41 -12.57
CA ASP A 100 -2.13 2.70 -12.03
C ASP A 100 -3.36 2.54 -11.11
N THR A 101 -4.19 1.51 -11.30
CA THR A 101 -5.31 1.24 -10.38
C THR A 101 -4.82 0.89 -8.98
N GLU A 102 -3.84 -0.01 -8.87
CA GLU A 102 -3.26 -0.39 -7.57
C GLU A 102 -2.56 0.81 -6.92
N ALA A 103 -1.80 1.59 -7.70
CA ALA A 103 -1.13 2.79 -7.22
C ALA A 103 -2.14 3.84 -6.71
N PHE A 104 -3.25 4.05 -7.42
CA PHE A 104 -4.29 4.97 -6.97
C PHE A 104 -4.95 4.51 -5.67
N LEU A 105 -5.36 3.25 -5.58
CA LEU A 105 -6.05 2.74 -4.41
C LEU A 105 -5.16 2.80 -3.16
N LEU A 106 -3.86 2.54 -3.31
CA LEU A 106 -2.91 2.74 -2.22
C LEU A 106 -2.73 4.23 -1.89
N ALA A 107 -2.69 5.12 -2.90
CA ALA A 107 -2.60 6.56 -2.69
C ALA A 107 -3.81 7.12 -1.92
N VAL A 108 -5.01 6.56 -2.10
CA VAL A 108 -6.21 6.92 -1.31
C VAL A 108 -6.00 6.65 0.19
N HIS A 109 -5.34 5.54 0.54
CA HIS A 109 -4.99 5.27 1.95
C HIS A 109 -4.01 6.31 2.49
N PHE A 110 -3.02 6.70 1.70
CA PHE A 110 -2.03 7.70 2.10
C PHE A 110 -2.63 9.08 2.26
N GLU A 111 -3.47 9.50 1.32
CA GLU A 111 -4.18 10.77 1.37
C GLU A 111 -5.11 10.86 2.57
N ALA A 112 -5.82 9.77 2.90
CA ALA A 112 -6.65 9.73 4.10
C ALA A 112 -5.83 9.96 5.39
N ILE A 113 -4.57 9.50 5.44
CA ILE A 113 -3.67 9.73 6.59
C ILE A 113 -3.13 11.16 6.59
N ARG A 114 -2.72 11.66 5.42
CA ARG A 114 -2.23 13.04 5.25
C ARG A 114 -3.30 14.05 5.64
N ALA A 115 -4.51 13.91 5.11
CA ALA A 115 -5.63 14.82 5.37
C ALA A 115 -6.05 14.86 6.85
N MET A 116 -5.86 13.76 7.60
CA MET A 116 -6.10 13.72 9.05
C MET A 116 -5.13 14.60 9.86
N GLN A 117 -3.93 14.87 9.35
CA GLN A 117 -2.86 15.58 10.07
C GLN A 117 -2.58 16.97 9.51
N MET A 118 -2.74 17.15 8.20
CA MET A 118 -2.37 18.37 7.49
C MET A 118 -3.58 19.13 6.92
N GLY A 119 -4.79 18.56 7.03
CA GLY A 119 -6.00 19.11 6.41
C GLY A 119 -6.13 18.76 4.91
N PRO A 120 -7.30 19.03 4.30
CA PRO A 120 -7.53 18.77 2.88
C PRO A 120 -6.60 19.62 2.02
N SER A 121 -6.21 19.07 0.86
CA SER A 121 -5.38 19.74 -0.16
C SER A 121 -6.09 20.91 -0.81
#